data_AF-A0A2V7GPM5-F1
#
_entry.id   AF-A0A2V7GPM5-F1
#
_cell.length_a   1.000
_cell.length_b   1.000
_cell.length_c   1.000
_cell.angle_alpha   90.00
_cell.angle_beta   90.00
_cell.angle_gamma   90.00
#
_symmetry.space_group_name_H-M   'P 1'
#
loop_
_entity.id
_entity.type
_entity.pdbx_description
1 polymer ?
#
loop_
_entity_poly.entity_id
_entity_poly.type
_entity_poly.pdbx_seq_one_letter_code
_entity_poly.pdbx_strand_id
1 'polypeptide(L)'
;MTHPHEDHLLLLAYGELPEADARELETHLAACARCRAQLERLERGRIALDLALRPRRRALRWGAVALAAAAAILVVVMFRPRPETSALSLTLPRYTAPGLAPIDSLLTRLEQEKPYAIP
;
A
#
# COMPACT_ATOMS: atom_id res chain seq x y z
N MET A 1 -7.74 -55.13 15.44
CA MET A 1 -7.61 -53.72 15.87
C MET A 1 -8.20 -52.85 14.77
N THR A 2 -9.20 -52.04 15.10
CA THR A 2 -9.91 -51.18 14.15
C THR A 2 -9.01 -50.01 13.78
N HIS A 3 -8.79 -49.77 12.48
CA HIS A 3 -8.05 -48.59 12.03
C HIS A 3 -8.95 -47.35 12.12
N PRO A 4 -8.42 -46.20 12.55
CA PRO A 4 -9.16 -44.94 12.55
C PRO A 4 -9.53 -44.54 11.12
N HIS A 5 -10.66 -43.86 10.97
CA HIS A 5 -11.11 -43.34 9.68
C HIS A 5 -10.17 -42.23 9.19
N GLU A 6 -10.07 -42.08 7.87
CA GLU A 6 -9.16 -41.10 7.25
C GLU A 6 -9.49 -39.66 7.67
N ASP A 7 -10.77 -39.36 7.89
CA ASP A 7 -11.23 -38.05 8.37
C ASP A 7 -10.63 -37.68 9.73
N HIS A 8 -10.47 -38.63 10.65
CA HIS A 8 -9.85 -38.37 11.96
C HIS A 8 -8.35 -38.08 11.83
N LEU A 9 -7.66 -38.76 10.91
CA LEU A 9 -6.26 -38.46 10.60
C LEU A 9 -6.11 -37.08 9.96
N LEU A 10 -7.09 -36.67 9.15
CA LEU A 10 -7.11 -35.36 8.52
C LEU A 10 -7.37 -34.26 9.57
N LEU A 11 -8.36 -34.43 10.44
CA LEU A 11 -8.64 -33.51 11.56
C LEU A 11 -7.44 -33.38 12.50
N LEU A 12 -6.78 -34.50 12.83
CA LEU A 12 -5.52 -34.48 13.59
C LEU A 12 -4.44 -33.68 12.84
N ALA A 13 -4.27 -33.94 11.54
CA ALA A 13 -3.29 -33.24 10.72
C ALA A 13 -3.57 -31.74 10.63
N TYR A 14 -4.81 -31.27 10.75
CA TYR A 14 -5.19 -29.85 10.79
C TYR A 14 -5.23 -29.25 12.21
N GLY A 15 -5.14 -30.06 13.26
CA GLY A 15 -5.24 -29.62 14.65
C GLY A 15 -6.68 -29.29 15.08
N GLU A 16 -7.66 -29.89 14.42
CA GLU A 16 -9.11 -29.67 14.65
C GLU A 16 -9.74 -30.77 15.52
N LEU A 17 -8.96 -31.78 15.89
CA LEU A 17 -9.42 -32.88 16.73
C LEU A 17 -9.42 -32.46 18.22
N PRO A 18 -10.45 -32.80 19.02
CA PRO A 18 -10.44 -32.58 20.46
C PRO A 18 -9.21 -33.24 21.12
N GLU A 19 -8.64 -32.60 22.15
CA GLU A 19 -7.38 -33.07 22.76
C GLU A 19 -7.44 -34.53 23.26
N ALA A 20 -8.60 -34.97 23.78
CA ALA A 20 -8.79 -36.33 24.25
C ALA A 20 -8.64 -37.35 23.10
N ASP A 21 -9.32 -37.08 21.98
CA ASP A 21 -9.31 -37.93 20.79
C ASP A 21 -7.94 -37.88 20.09
N ALA A 22 -7.28 -36.72 20.12
CA ALA A 22 -5.93 -36.56 19.59
C ALA A 22 -4.92 -37.47 20.31
N ARG A 23 -4.96 -37.52 21.65
CA ARG A 23 -4.07 -38.38 22.43
C ARG A 23 -4.34 -39.87 22.17
N GLU A 24 -5.60 -40.28 22.05
CA GLU A 24 -5.95 -41.65 21.72
C GLU A 24 -5.40 -42.04 20.34
N LEU A 25 -5.58 -41.15 19.36
CA LEU A 25 -5.11 -41.36 18.00
C LEU A 25 -3.58 -41.36 17.90
N GLU A 26 -2.89 -40.48 18.62
CA GLU A 26 -1.43 -40.48 18.75
C GLU A 26 -0.90 -41.80 19.35
N THR A 27 -1.60 -42.33 20.36
CA THR A 27 -1.26 -43.63 20.96
C THR A 27 -1.40 -44.76 19.93
N HIS A 28 -2.44 -44.73 19.11
CA HIS A 28 -2.60 -45.66 17.99
C HIS A 28 -1.49 -45.52 16.95
N LEU A 29 -1.10 -44.30 16.61
CA LEU A 29 -0.04 -44.01 15.63
C LEU A 29 1.33 -44.53 16.11
N ALA A 30 1.60 -44.48 17.42
CA ALA A 30 2.81 -45.06 17.98
C ALA A 30 2.91 -46.58 17.70
N ALA A 31 1.78 -47.29 17.74
CA ALA A 31 1.71 -48.74 17.49
C ALA A 31 1.48 -49.13 16.02
N CYS A 32 0.92 -48.24 15.18
CA CYS A 32 0.50 -48.57 13.83
C CYS A 32 1.31 -47.83 12.74
N ALA A 33 2.20 -48.55 12.05
CA ALA A 33 2.99 -48.00 10.94
C ALA A 33 2.14 -47.58 9.73
N ARG A 34 1.03 -48.28 9.46
CA ARG A 34 0.13 -47.96 8.33
C ARG A 34 -0.52 -46.59 8.52
N CYS A 35 -1.08 -46.34 9.70
CA CYS A 35 -1.74 -45.07 10.00
C CYS A 35 -0.73 -43.91 10.04
N ARG A 36 0.51 -44.15 10.51
CA ARG A 36 1.60 -43.16 10.39
C ARG A 36 1.92 -42.82 8.94
N ALA A 37 2.08 -43.81 8.07
CA ALA A 37 2.36 -43.55 6.65
C ALA A 37 1.22 -42.80 5.95
N GLN A 38 -0.04 -43.01 6.38
CA GLN A 38 -1.18 -42.24 5.90
C GLN A 38 -1.13 -40.80 6.39
N LEU A 39 -0.87 -40.57 7.69
CA LEU A 39 -0.72 -39.23 8.25
C LEU A 39 0.38 -38.44 7.55
N GLU A 40 1.56 -39.03 7.37
CA GLU A 40 2.68 -38.42 6.65
C GLU A 40 2.34 -38.05 5.20
N ARG A 41 1.45 -38.82 4.55
CA ARG A 41 0.97 -38.50 3.19
C ARG A 41 0.06 -37.28 3.21
N LEU A 42 -0.85 -37.19 4.18
CA LEU A 42 -1.74 -36.04 4.36
C LEU A 42 -0.95 -34.77 4.70
N GLU A 43 0.02 -34.86 5.61
CA GLU A 43 0.89 -33.75 6.00
C GLU A 43 1.69 -33.20 4.81
N ARG A 44 2.27 -34.08 3.99
CA ARG A 44 2.96 -33.67 2.76
C ARG A 44 2.03 -32.94 1.79
N GLY A 45 0.79 -33.40 1.65
CA GLY A 45 -0.24 -32.73 0.87
C GLY A 45 -0.56 -31.32 1.41
N ARG A 46 -0.74 -31.21 2.74
CA ARG A 46 -0.99 -29.93 3.43
C ARG A 46 0.15 -28.94 3.21
N ILE A 47 1.40 -29.40 3.38
CA ILE A 47 2.60 -28.57 3.18
C ILE A 47 2.67 -28.09 1.72
N ALA A 48 2.50 -29.00 0.75
CA ALA A 48 2.51 -28.65 -0.67
C ALA A 48 1.43 -27.62 -1.04
N LEU A 49 0.22 -27.77 -0.48
CA LEU A 49 -0.87 -26.82 -0.68
C LEU A 49 -0.55 -25.45 -0.09
N ASP A 50 0.03 -25.39 1.12
CA ASP A 50 0.39 -24.12 1.75
C ASP A 50 1.47 -23.38 0.95
N LEU A 51 2.49 -24.12 0.46
CA LEU A 51 3.50 -23.62 -0.45
C LEU A 51 2.90 -23.07 -1.76
N ALA A 52 1.94 -23.78 -2.35
CA ALA A 52 1.28 -23.37 -3.59
C ALA A 52 0.41 -22.11 -3.39
N LEU A 53 -0.24 -21.95 -2.24
CA LEU A 53 -1.12 -20.80 -1.94
C LEU A 53 -0.35 -19.56 -1.48
N ARG A 54 0.90 -19.71 -1.01
CA ARG A 54 1.74 -18.61 -0.51
C ARG A 54 1.84 -17.39 -1.45
N PRO A 55 2.16 -17.52 -2.75
CA PRO A 55 2.24 -16.36 -3.65
C PRO A 55 0.88 -15.69 -3.85
N ARG A 56 -0.20 -16.47 -3.96
CA ARG A 56 -1.57 -15.95 -4.12
C ARG A 56 -2.01 -15.13 -2.90
N ARG A 57 -1.75 -15.62 -1.68
CA ARG A 57 -2.05 -14.87 -0.45
C ARG A 57 -1.27 -13.56 -0.37
N ARG A 58 -0.01 -13.55 -0.80
CA ARG A 58 0.81 -12.34 -0.86
C ARG A 58 0.27 -11.33 -1.88
N ALA A 59 -0.09 -11.79 -3.08
CA ALA A 59 -0.69 -10.95 -4.12
C ALA A 59 -2.02 -10.33 -3.65
N LEU A 60 -2.90 -11.12 -3.03
CA LEU A 60 -4.16 -10.66 -2.45
C LEU A 60 -3.94 -9.59 -1.37
N ARG A 61 -2.96 -9.78 -0.46
CA ARG A 61 -2.62 -8.79 0.57
C ARG A 61 -2.16 -7.47 -0.06
N TRP A 62 -1.31 -7.52 -1.07
CA TRP A 62 -0.88 -6.30 -1.79
C TRP A 62 -2.03 -5.63 -2.54
N GLY A 63 -2.93 -6.42 -3.15
CA GLY A 63 -4.15 -5.91 -3.76
C GLY A 63 -5.04 -5.17 -2.75
N ALA A 64 -5.25 -5.74 -1.56
CA ALA A 64 -6.01 -5.11 -0.49
C ALA A 64 -5.35 -3.82 0.01
N VAL A 65 -4.03 -3.81 0.17
CA VAL A 65 -3.26 -2.62 0.57
C VAL A 65 -3.37 -1.52 -0.50
N ALA A 66 -3.24 -1.88 -1.78
CA ALA A 66 -3.38 -0.93 -2.89
C ALA A 66 -4.79 -0.33 -2.94
N LEU A 67 -5.82 -1.15 -2.73
CA LEU A 67 -7.21 -0.69 -2.68
C LEU A 67 -7.43 0.29 -1.51
N ALA A 68 -6.92 -0.03 -0.32
CA ALA A 68 -7.01 0.83 0.86
C ALA A 68 -6.29 2.16 0.65
N ALA A 69 -5.10 2.14 0.05
CA ALA A 69 -4.35 3.35 -0.29
C ALA A 69 -5.11 4.22 -1.31
N ALA A 70 -5.68 3.61 -2.36
CA ALA A 70 -6.49 4.33 -3.34
C ALA A 70 -7.72 4.98 -2.69
N ALA A 71 -8.41 4.28 -1.79
CA ALA A 71 -9.54 4.83 -1.05
C ALA A 71 -9.12 6.01 -0.16
N ALA A 72 -7.99 5.91 0.54
CA ALA A 72 -7.46 7.00 1.35
C ALA A 72 -7.12 8.24 0.50
N ILE A 73 -6.49 8.06 -0.67
CA ILE A 73 -6.23 9.16 -1.61
C ILE A 73 -7.53 9.81 -2.05
N LEU A 74 -8.55 9.02 -2.38
CA LEU A 74 -9.86 9.51 -2.79
C LEU A 74 -10.51 10.36 -1.69
N VAL A 75 -10.45 9.91 -0.43
CA VAL A 75 -10.90 10.69 0.73
C VAL A 75 -10.12 11.99 0.85
N VAL A 76 -8.79 11.97 0.75
CA VAL A 76 -7.95 13.17 0.82
C VAL A 76 -8.27 14.17 -0.30
N VAL A 77 -8.53 13.69 -1.52
CA VAL A 77 -8.91 14.54 -2.65
C VAL A 77 -10.30 15.14 -2.47
N MET A 78 -11.28 14.35 -2.00
CA MET A 78 -12.65 14.81 -1.79
C MET A 78 -12.80 15.75 -0.59
N PHE A 79 -12.05 15.52 0.49
CA PHE A 79 -12.08 16.32 1.70
C PHE A 79 -10.94 17.34 1.78
N ARG A 80 -10.25 17.61 0.67
CA ARG A 80 -9.20 18.63 0.66
C ARG A 80 -9.83 19.99 0.95
N PRO A 81 -9.53 20.65 2.08
CA PRO A 81 -10.04 21.99 2.32
C PRO A 81 -9.54 22.87 1.16
N ARG A 82 -10.48 23.60 0.53
CA ARG A 82 -10.13 24.60 -0.48
C ARG A 82 -9.02 25.46 0.12
N PRO A 83 -7.83 25.55 -0.51
CA PRO A 83 -6.83 26.48 -0.03
C PRO A 83 -7.50 27.85 -0.11
N GLU A 84 -7.80 28.45 1.05
CA GLU A 84 -8.05 29.87 1.09
C GLU A 84 -6.79 30.47 0.47
N THR A 85 -6.94 31.04 -0.72
CA THR A 85 -5.91 31.87 -1.31
C THR A 85 -5.71 32.97 -0.30
N SER A 86 -4.73 32.79 0.60
CA SER A 86 -4.22 33.86 1.44
C SER A 86 -3.87 34.94 0.45
N ALA A 87 -4.71 35.97 0.39
CA ALA A 87 -4.39 37.18 -0.33
C ALA A 87 -3.10 37.64 0.31
N LEU A 88 -1.99 37.36 -0.37
CA LEU A 88 -0.70 37.95 -0.12
C LEU A 88 -0.93 39.44 -0.35
N SER A 89 -1.40 40.12 0.70
CA SER A 89 -1.33 41.56 0.82
C SER A 89 0.16 41.87 0.92
N LEU A 90 0.80 41.90 -0.25
CA LEU A 90 2.04 42.61 -0.48
C LEU A 90 1.77 44.07 -0.10
N THR A 91 1.91 44.37 1.19
CA THR A 91 2.12 45.73 1.67
C THR A 91 3.47 46.15 1.15
N LEU A 92 3.49 46.60 -0.11
CA LEU A 92 4.64 47.28 -0.69
C LEU A 92 4.94 48.49 0.24
N PRO A 93 6.12 48.55 0.88
CA PRO A 93 6.53 49.76 1.57
C PRO A 93 6.60 50.87 0.53
N ARG A 94 5.87 51.96 0.77
CA ARG A 94 5.88 53.16 -0.05
C ARG A 94 7.25 53.82 0.09
N TYR A 95 8.24 53.38 -0.68
CA TYR A 95 9.48 54.13 -0.85
C TYR A 95 9.14 55.43 -1.59
N THR A 96 9.00 56.53 -0.87
CA THR A 96 9.11 57.87 -1.46
C THR A 96 10.58 58.09 -1.78
N ALA A 97 11.01 57.69 -2.98
CA ALA A 97 12.31 58.11 -3.50
C ALA A 97 12.19 59.59 -3.93
N PRO A 98 12.92 60.54 -3.31
CA PRO A 98 12.99 61.89 -3.83
C PRO A 98 13.93 61.86 -5.04
N GLY A 99 13.39 61.81 -6.25
CA GLY A 99 14.22 61.90 -7.47
C GLY A 99 13.83 61.07 -8.67
N LEU A 100 12.62 60.50 -8.74
CA LEU A 100 12.10 59.98 -10.00
C LEU A 100 11.60 61.15 -10.85
N ALA A 101 12.44 61.61 -11.78
CA ALA A 101 11.97 62.43 -12.89
C ALA A 101 10.86 61.68 -13.64
N PRO A 102 9.80 62.37 -14.09
CA PRO A 102 8.67 61.72 -14.77
C PRO A 102 9.18 60.99 -16.02
N ILE A 103 8.68 59.77 -16.21
CA ILE A 103 9.05 58.84 -17.28
C ILE A 103 8.97 59.52 -18.67
N ASP A 104 8.10 60.52 -18.81
CA ASP A 104 7.97 61.36 -20.02
C ASP A 104 9.27 62.04 -20.45
N SER A 105 10.13 62.42 -19.50
CA SER A 105 11.43 63.05 -19.79
C SER A 105 12.47 62.04 -20.30
N LEU A 106 12.33 60.76 -19.93
CA LEU A 106 13.19 59.69 -20.43
C LEU A 106 12.75 59.22 -21.82
N LEU A 107 11.44 59.20 -22.07
CA LEU A 107 10.89 58.89 -23.40
C LEU A 107 11.27 59.95 -24.45
N THR A 108 11.17 61.24 -24.10
CA THR A 108 11.58 62.33 -25.00
C THR A 108 13.07 62.33 -25.30
N ARG A 109 13.92 61.93 -24.36
CA ARG A 109 15.37 61.82 -24.59
C ARG A 109 15.72 60.71 -25.58
N LEU A 110 15.06 59.55 -25.48
CA LEU A 110 15.28 58.41 -26.39
C LEU A 110 14.77 58.68 -27.81
N GLU A 111 13.72 59.50 -27.94
CA GLU A 111 13.18 59.89 -29.24
C GLU A 111 14.11 60.87 -29.98
N GLN A 112 14.82 61.73 -29.25
CA GLN A 112 15.85 62.62 -29.81
C GLN A 112 17.16 61.89 -30.18
N GLU A 113 17.46 60.76 -29.54
CA GLU A 113 18.68 59.96 -29.77
C GLU A 113 18.61 59.00 -30.98
N LYS A 114 17.66 59.18 -31.91
CA LYS A 114 17.59 58.38 -33.16
C LYS A 114 18.15 59.12 -34.40
N PRO A 115 19.48 59.33 -34.55
CA PRO A 115 20.07 59.82 -35.80
C PRO A 115 20.69 58.75 -36.70
N TYR A 116 20.43 57.44 -36.54
CA TYR A 116 20.91 56.43 -37.50
C TYR A 116 19.90 55.30 -37.73
N ALA A 117 18.96 55.52 -38.66
CA ALA A 117 18.37 54.43 -39.42
C ALA A 117 19.32 54.12 -40.60
N ILE A 118 19.93 52.95 -40.53
CA ILE A 118 20.80 52.34 -41.55
C ILE A 118 19.93 51.94 -42.76
N PRO A 119 20.29 52.24 -44.01
CA PRO A 119 20.06 51.32 -45.13
C PRO A 119 21.14 50.23 -45.18
#